data_AF-A0A965VI99-F1
#
_entry.id   AF-A0A965VI99-F1
#
_cell.length_a   1.000
_cell.length_b   1.000
_cell.length_c   1.000
_cell.angle_alpha   90.00
_cell.angle_beta   90.00
_cell.angle_gamma   90.00
#
_symmetry.space_group_name_H-M   'P 1'
#
loop_
_entity.id
_entity.type
_entity.pdbx_description
1 polymer ?
#
loop_
_entity_poly.entity_id
_entity_poly.type
_entity_poly.pdbx_seq_one_letter_code
_entity_poly.pdbx_strand_id
1 'polypeptide(L)' 'ASGGISCAGDIRRVAAIGAAGCIVGRALYDRTVTLAEAAAAAGEAA' A
#
# COMPACT_ATOMS: atom_id res chain seq x y z
N ALA A 1 10.51 0.59 2.26
CA ALA A 1 10.45 -0.45 1.21
C ALA A 1 10.22 0.24 -0.13
N SER A 2 11.08 0.03 -1.14
CA SER A 2 11.04 0.77 -2.44
C SER A 2 10.55 -0.09 -3.63
N GLY A 3 10.36 -1.39 -3.45
CA GLY A 3 9.81 -2.27 -4.50
C GLY A 3 9.22 -3.53 -3.90
N GLY A 4 8.04 -3.94 -4.37
CA GLY A 4 7.39 -5.18 -3.96
C GLY A 4 5.95 -5.06 -3.46
N ILE A 5 5.38 -3.85 -3.33
CA ILE A 5 3.94 -3.72 -3.06
C ILE A 5 3.19 -4.23 -4.28
N SER A 6 2.44 -5.31 -4.09
CA SER A 6 1.62 -5.96 -5.12
C SER A 6 0.14 -5.96 -4.78
N CYS A 7 -0.22 -5.79 -3.49
CA CYS A 7 -1.60 -5.74 -3.02
C CYS A 7 -1.72 -4.91 -1.73
N ALA A 8 -2.96 -4.63 -1.30
CA ALA A 8 -3.26 -3.96 -0.03
C ALA A 8 -2.70 -4.72 1.20
N GLY A 9 -2.54 -6.04 1.11
CA GLY A 9 -1.93 -6.85 2.16
C GLY A 9 -0.47 -6.49 2.43
N ASP A 10 0.29 -6.13 1.39
CA ASP A 10 1.68 -5.72 1.53
C ASP A 10 1.78 -4.36 2.23
N ILE A 11 0.86 -3.45 1.91
CA ILE A 11 0.76 -2.13 2.55
C ILE A 11 0.51 -2.29 4.06
N ARG A 12 -0.45 -3.14 4.45
CA ARG A 12 -0.71 -3.43 5.87
C ARG A 12 0.51 -4.00 6.59
N ARG A 13 1.27 -4.89 5.94
CA ARG A 13 2.51 -5.43 6.52
C ARG A 13 3.57 -4.34 6.71
N VAL A 14 3.70 -3.42 5.75
CA VAL A 14 4.63 -2.28 5.87
C VAL A 14 4.18 -1.30 6.95
N ALA A 15 2.87 -1.02 7.08
CA ALA A 15 2.36 -0.21 8.17
C ALA A 15 2.62 -0.87 9.54
N ALA A 16 2.41 -2.19 9.66
CA ALA A 16 2.59 -2.93 10.90
C ALA A 16 4.04 -2.95 11.43
N ILE A 17 5.05 -2.75 10.58
CA ILE A 17 6.45 -2.62 11.02
C ILE A 17 6.82 -1.19 11.46
N GLY A 18 5.86 -0.26 11.49
CA GLY A 18 6.08 1.13 11.91
C GLY A 18 6.74 2.01 10.84
N ALA A 19 6.62 1.64 9.56
CA ALA A 19 7.13 2.49 8.48
C ALA A 19 6.33 3.81 8.40
N ALA A 20 7.03 4.92 8.16
CA ALA A 20 6.39 6.23 7.95
C ALA A 20 5.58 6.30 6.63
N GLY A 21 5.79 5.37 5.72
CA GLY A 21 5.07 5.27 4.45
C GLY A 21 5.61 4.17 3.54
N CYS A 22 4.89 3.90 2.46
CA CYS A 22 5.31 2.99 1.40
C CYS A 22 4.99 3.58 0.02
N ILE A 23 5.83 3.26 -0.98
CA ILE A 23 5.64 3.71 -2.36
C ILE A 23 4.89 2.63 -3.14
N VAL A 24 3.78 3.01 -3.78
CA VAL A 24 2.97 2.13 -4.63
C VAL A 24 3.04 2.65 -6.07
N GLY A 25 3.51 1.81 -6.99
CA GLY A 25 3.65 2.13 -8.41
C GLY A 25 2.89 1.14 -9.28
N ARG A 26 3.61 0.12 -9.80
CA ARG A 26 3.06 -0.90 -10.73
C ARG A 26 1.72 -1.50 -10.29
N ALA A 27 1.51 -1.76 -9.00
CA ALA A 27 0.27 -2.34 -8.49
C ALA A 27 -0.99 -1.50 -8.79
N LEU A 28 -0.86 -0.17 -8.89
CA LEU A 28 -1.96 0.71 -9.30
C LEU A 28 -2.27 0.54 -10.80
N TYR A 29 -1.24 0.42 -11.64
CA TYR A 29 -1.39 0.22 -13.08
C TYR A 29 -1.92 -1.18 -13.43
N ASP A 30 -1.45 -2.20 -12.72
CA ASP A 30 -1.91 -3.59 -12.87
C ASP A 30 -3.30 -3.79 -12.25
N ARG A 31 -3.85 -2.77 -11.57
CA ARG A 31 -5.14 -2.79 -10.87
C ARG A 31 -5.26 -3.89 -9.82
N THR A 32 -4.12 -4.28 -9.21
CA THR A 32 -4.09 -5.24 -8.10
C THR A 32 -4.36 -4.56 -6.75
N VAL A 33 -4.36 -3.23 -6.73
CA VAL A 33 -4.83 -2.38 -5.64
C VAL A 33 -5.32 -1.06 -6.22
N THR A 34 -6.41 -0.52 -5.69
CA THR A 34 -6.90 0.82 -6.00
C THR A 34 -6.31 1.85 -5.04
N LEU A 35 -6.36 3.13 -5.41
CA LEU A 35 -5.90 4.20 -4.53
C LEU A 35 -6.66 4.23 -3.19
N ALA A 36 -7.98 4.01 -3.23
CA ALA A 36 -8.81 3.96 -2.03
C ALA A 36 -8.44 2.78 -1.12
N GLU A 37 -8.19 1.59 -1.69
CA GLU A 37 -7.72 0.43 -0.92
C GLU A 37 -6.34 0.65 -0.33
N ALA A 38 -5.44 1.33 -1.06
CA ALA A 38 -4.11 1.66 -0.58
C ALA A 38 -4.16 2.64 0.60
N ALA A 39 -4.96 3.71 0.51
CA ALA A 39 -5.17 4.67 1.59
C ALA A 39 -5.76 3.99 2.84
N ALA A 40 -6.82 3.20 2.66
CA ALA A 40 -7.42 2.44 3.76
C ALA A 40 -6.43 1.44 4.39
N ALA A 41 -5.61 0.76 3.58
CA ALA A 41 -4.58 -0.16 4.06
C ALA A 41 -3.42 0.56 4.77
N ALA A 42 -3.14 1.81 4.43
CA ALA A 42 -2.18 2.68 5.11
C ALA A 42 -2.73 3.28 6.41
N GLY A 43 -4.03 3.10 6.69
CA GLY A 43 -4.70 3.66 7.87
C GLY A 43 -5.10 5.12 7.71
N GLU A 44 -5.14 5.64 6.49
CA GLU A 44 -5.71 6.96 6.21
C GLU A 44 -7.23 6.87 6.39
N ALA A 45 -7.79 7.70 7.29
CA ALA A 45 -9.22 7.86 7.42
C ALA A 45 -9.73 8.75 6.27
N ALA A 46 -10.83 8.35 5.65
CA ALA A 46 -11.54 9.16 4.64
C ALA A 46 -12.13 10.44 5.24
#